data_AF-A0A4S3FR24-F1
#
_entry.id   AF-A0A4S3FR24-F1
#
_cell.length_a   1.000
_cell.length_b   1.000
_cell.length_c   1.000
_cell.angle_alpha   90.00
_cell.angle_beta   90.00
_cell.angle_gamma   90.00
#
_symmetry.space_group_name_H-M   'P 1'
#
loop_
_entity.id
_entity.type
_entity.pdbx_description
1 polymer ?
#
loop_
_entity_poly.entity_id
_entity_poly.type
_entity_poly.pdbx_seq_one_letter_code
_entity_poly.pdbx_strand_id
1 'polypeptide(L)'
;MNAQDALAFVHAHGVVLASARGPVPTLTHAIAGEPIRGSWWSHPQGKHIFAVLNAVSADPDILVCRLVADKITLVHRRLWPALAAAAPTFAPGRLARVKQEHSARGHHENSETPFPDWLPAGVLEEAALLDPQAALAALGPTFVTNPGQRSVRE
;
A
#
# COMPACT_ATOMS: atom_id res chain seq x y z
N MET A 1 4.08 9.23 16.99
CA MET A 1 4.63 8.89 15.67
C MET A 1 4.44 10.07 14.73
N ASN A 2 5.53 10.62 14.17
CA ASN A 2 5.50 11.64 13.13
C ASN A 2 5.63 10.99 11.72
N ALA A 3 5.76 11.80 10.65
CA ALA A 3 5.89 11.30 9.28
C ALA A 3 7.17 10.48 9.04
N GLN A 4 8.30 10.89 9.61
CA GLN A 4 9.57 10.16 9.48
C GLN A 4 9.50 8.79 10.19
N ASP A 5 8.93 8.74 11.38
CA ASP A 5 8.69 7.48 12.11
C ASP A 5 7.75 6.56 11.32
N ALA A 6 6.73 7.12 10.68
CA ALA A 6 5.78 6.38 9.85
C ALA A 6 6.44 5.81 8.58
N LEU A 7 7.33 6.56 7.92
CA LEU A 7 8.12 6.06 6.80
C LEU A 7 9.06 4.93 7.25
N ALA A 8 9.73 5.08 8.39
CA ALA A 8 10.56 4.03 8.98
C ALA A 8 9.74 2.77 9.30
N PHE A 9 8.50 2.93 9.78
CA PHE A 9 7.57 1.84 10.01
C PHE A 9 7.23 1.11 8.71
N VAL A 10 6.91 1.83 7.63
CA VAL A 10 6.62 1.21 6.33
C VAL A 10 7.86 0.56 5.72
N HIS A 11 9.05 1.15 5.88
CA HIS A 11 10.31 0.53 5.49
C HIS A 11 10.56 -0.81 6.20
N ALA A 12 10.41 -0.83 7.54
CA ALA A 12 10.62 -2.02 8.36
C ALA A 12 9.67 -3.16 7.97
N HIS A 13 8.39 -2.86 7.83
CA HIS A 13 7.38 -3.87 7.52
C HIS A 13 7.25 -4.21 6.03
N GLY A 14 7.66 -3.30 5.15
CA GLY A 14 7.60 -3.45 3.70
C GLY A 14 6.19 -3.23 3.13
N VAL A 15 5.20 -3.99 3.61
CA VAL A 15 3.79 -3.85 3.22
C VAL A 15 2.94 -3.53 4.44
N VAL A 16 2.15 -2.46 4.35
CA VAL A 16 1.36 -1.92 5.45
C VAL A 16 -0.02 -1.49 4.95
N LEU A 17 -1.09 -1.80 5.68
CA LEU A 17 -2.43 -1.25 5.41
C LEU A 17 -2.49 0.20 5.91
N ALA A 18 -3.09 1.11 5.13
CA ALA A 18 -3.24 2.50 5.59
C ALA A 18 -4.14 2.56 6.85
N SER A 19 -5.35 1.98 6.79
CA SER A 19 -6.34 2.09 7.87
C SER A 19 -7.17 0.85 8.17
N ALA A 20 -7.10 -0.20 7.35
CA ALA A 20 -7.89 -1.42 7.53
C ALA A 20 -7.18 -2.42 8.46
N ARG A 21 -7.95 -3.30 9.12
CA ARG A 21 -7.42 -4.51 9.77
C ARG A 21 -7.15 -5.58 8.72
N GLY A 22 -6.11 -6.38 8.93
CA GLY A 22 -5.77 -7.44 8.01
C GLY A 22 -4.52 -8.21 8.43
N PRO A 23 -3.97 -9.02 7.50
CA PRO A 23 -2.84 -9.91 7.76
C PRO A 23 -1.49 -9.18 7.89
N VAL A 24 -1.47 -7.88 7.63
CA VAL A 24 -0.29 -7.01 7.71
C VAL A 24 -0.55 -5.86 8.69
N PRO A 25 0.49 -5.20 9.21
CA PRO A 25 0.33 -4.07 10.13
C PRO A 25 -0.49 -2.93 9.52
N THR A 26 -1.14 -2.15 10.38
CA THR A 26 -1.96 -0.99 9.98
C THR A 26 -1.33 0.30 10.46
N LEU A 27 -1.06 1.25 9.55
CA LEU A 27 -0.38 2.50 9.88
C LEU A 27 -1.20 3.39 10.81
N THR A 28 -2.51 3.55 10.61
CA THR A 28 -3.34 4.36 11.53
C THR A 28 -3.33 3.84 12.96
N HIS A 29 -3.28 2.52 13.16
CA HIS A 29 -3.15 1.93 14.50
C HIS A 29 -1.78 2.24 15.12
N ALA A 30 -0.72 2.15 14.32
CA ALA A 30 0.62 2.48 14.77
C ALA A 30 0.77 3.98 15.13
N ILE A 31 0.13 4.86 14.35
CA ILE A 31 0.08 6.30 14.65
C ILE A 31 -0.69 6.57 15.94
N ALA A 32 -1.85 5.91 16.11
CA ALA A 32 -2.68 6.08 17.30
C ALA A 32 -2.08 5.42 18.56
N GLY A 33 -1.15 4.47 18.38
CA GLY A 33 -0.62 3.64 19.47
C GLY A 33 -1.60 2.56 19.95
N GLU A 34 -2.79 2.48 19.35
CA GLU A 34 -3.83 1.53 19.72
C GLU A 34 -4.70 1.12 18.52
N PRO A 35 -5.39 -0.04 18.59
CA PRO A 35 -6.36 -0.42 17.58
C PRO A 35 -7.56 0.52 17.55
N ILE A 36 -7.83 1.12 16.41
CA ILE A 36 -8.98 2.03 16.21
C ILE A 36 -10.24 1.18 15.97
N ARG A 37 -11.33 1.53 16.66
CA ARG A 37 -12.67 0.97 16.41
C ARG A 37 -13.49 1.96 15.58
N GLY A 38 -14.02 1.52 14.44
CA GLY A 38 -14.77 2.38 13.53
C GLY A 38 -13.88 3.28 12.66
N SER A 39 -14.39 4.46 12.28
CA SER A 39 -13.67 5.40 11.42
C SER A 39 -12.57 6.13 12.19
N TRP A 40 -11.34 6.06 11.69
CA TRP A 40 -10.21 6.84 12.24
C TRP A 40 -10.42 8.35 12.11
N TRP A 41 -11.31 8.79 11.21
CA TRP A 41 -11.65 10.21 11.05
C TRP A 41 -12.30 10.80 12.31
N SER A 42 -13.07 9.98 13.04
CA SER A 42 -13.71 10.37 14.30
C SER A 42 -12.81 10.17 15.53
N HIS A 43 -11.59 9.69 15.34
CA HIS A 43 -10.63 9.49 16.43
C HIS A 43 -10.14 10.85 16.95
N PRO A 44 -9.85 11.02 18.27
CA PRO A 44 -9.27 12.26 18.80
C PRO A 44 -8.00 12.72 18.07
N GLN A 45 -7.22 11.76 17.54
CA GLN A 45 -6.01 12.03 16.75
C GLN A 45 -6.26 12.07 15.23
N GLY A 46 -7.51 12.13 14.76
CA GLY A 46 -7.85 12.04 13.33
C GLY A 46 -7.08 13.05 12.46
N LYS A 47 -6.96 14.31 12.91
CA LYS A 47 -6.17 15.33 12.19
C LYS A 47 -4.69 14.96 12.08
N HIS A 48 -4.11 14.40 13.14
CA HIS A 48 -2.73 13.95 13.17
C HIS A 48 -2.51 12.75 12.25
N ILE A 49 -3.41 11.76 12.31
CA ILE A 49 -3.42 10.60 11.42
C ILE A 49 -3.48 11.03 9.96
N PHE A 50 -4.37 11.97 9.62
CA PHE A 50 -4.49 12.50 8.28
C PHE A 50 -3.20 13.17 7.79
N ALA A 51 -2.60 14.03 8.62
CA ALA A 51 -1.36 14.73 8.26
C ALA A 51 -0.21 13.74 7.99
N VAL A 52 -0.06 12.72 8.84
CA VAL A 52 0.98 11.69 8.68
C VAL A 52 0.70 10.81 7.47
N LEU A 53 -0.54 10.35 7.26
CA LEU A 53 -0.90 9.55 6.09
C LEU A 53 -0.64 10.29 4.78
N ASN A 54 -0.99 11.57 4.70
CA ASN A 54 -0.72 12.39 3.51
C ASN A 54 0.78 12.51 3.24
N ALA A 55 1.59 12.77 4.27
CA ALA A 55 3.04 12.87 4.12
C ALA A 55 3.66 11.55 3.62
N VAL A 56 3.24 10.41 4.20
CA VAL A 56 3.71 9.08 3.78
C VAL A 56 3.25 8.73 2.36
N SER A 57 2.02 9.08 2.00
CA SER A 57 1.45 8.78 0.68
C SER A 57 2.04 9.65 -0.45
N ALA A 58 2.59 10.80 -0.09
CA ALA A 58 3.27 11.71 -1.01
C ALA A 58 4.76 11.37 -1.20
N ASP A 59 5.31 10.48 -0.38
CA ASP A 59 6.71 10.10 -0.44
C ASP A 59 7.00 9.26 -1.71
N PRO A 60 8.03 9.59 -2.50
CA PRO A 60 8.34 8.89 -3.73
C PRO A 60 8.70 7.42 -3.52
N ASP A 61 9.20 7.04 -2.34
CA ASP A 61 9.61 5.68 -2.00
C ASP A 61 8.42 4.79 -1.58
N ILE A 62 7.20 5.33 -1.60
CA ILE A 62 5.98 4.64 -1.23
C ILE A 62 5.08 4.45 -2.45
N LEU A 63 4.74 3.19 -2.73
CA LEU A 63 3.62 2.85 -3.59
C LEU A 63 2.35 2.81 -2.74
N VAL A 64 1.36 3.61 -3.11
CA VAL A 64 -0.02 3.48 -2.62
C VAL A 64 -0.81 2.67 -3.64
N CYS A 65 -1.39 1.53 -3.25
CA CYS A 65 -2.14 0.65 -4.14
C CYS A 65 -3.25 -0.11 -3.39
N ARG A 66 -3.90 -1.09 -4.05
CA ARG A 66 -4.97 -1.91 -3.45
C ARG A 66 -4.58 -3.39 -3.39
N LEU A 67 -3.35 -3.65 -2.97
CA LEU A 67 -2.75 -4.98 -2.98
C LEU A 67 -3.40 -5.96 -2.00
N VAL A 68 -3.63 -5.54 -0.75
CA VAL A 68 -4.16 -6.42 0.31
C VAL A 68 -5.67 -6.30 0.41
N ALA A 69 -6.40 -7.33 -0.06
CA ALA A 69 -7.87 -7.41 0.00
C ALA A 69 -8.58 -6.14 -0.54
N ASP A 70 -8.02 -5.57 -1.61
CA ASP A 70 -8.49 -4.34 -2.26
C ASP A 70 -8.52 -3.10 -1.34
N LYS A 71 -7.75 -3.12 -0.24
CA LYS A 71 -7.61 -2.00 0.70
C LYS A 71 -6.39 -1.17 0.36
N ILE A 72 -6.45 0.13 0.68
CA ILE A 72 -5.31 1.04 0.54
C ILE A 72 -4.12 0.46 1.30
N THR A 73 -3.08 0.12 0.54
CA THR A 73 -1.86 -0.55 0.97
C THR A 73 -0.68 0.33 0.59
N LEU A 74 0.25 0.48 1.53
CA LEU A 74 1.50 1.20 1.39
C LEU A 74 2.61 0.15 1.22
N VAL A 75 3.36 0.24 0.12
CA VAL A 75 4.47 -0.67 -0.18
C VAL A 75 5.75 0.13 -0.36
N HIS A 76 6.75 -0.17 0.46
CA HIS A 76 8.05 0.49 0.39
C HIS A 76 8.84 0.08 -0.86
N ARG A 77 9.60 1.00 -1.47
CA ARG A 77 10.35 0.78 -2.71
C ARG A 77 11.31 -0.40 -2.72
N ARG A 78 11.84 -0.78 -1.55
CA ARG A 78 12.71 -1.96 -1.39
C ARG A 78 12.05 -3.27 -1.85
N LEU A 79 10.71 -3.28 -1.91
CA LEU A 79 9.92 -4.42 -2.36
C LEU A 79 9.41 -4.27 -3.79
N TRP A 80 9.66 -3.17 -4.51
CA TRP A 80 9.14 -3.02 -5.87
C TRP A 80 9.69 -4.07 -6.86
N PRO A 81 10.98 -4.45 -6.83
CA PRO A 81 11.45 -5.55 -7.68
C PRO A 81 10.74 -6.88 -7.36
N ALA A 82 10.57 -7.19 -6.07
CA ALA A 82 9.85 -8.40 -5.65
C ALA A 82 8.36 -8.34 -6.04
N LEU A 83 7.73 -7.18 -5.91
CA LEU A 83 6.35 -6.94 -6.31
C LEU A 83 6.16 -7.11 -7.81
N ALA A 84 7.09 -6.59 -8.61
CA ALA A 84 7.08 -6.72 -10.06
C ALA A 84 7.32 -8.18 -10.50
N ALA A 85 8.25 -8.90 -9.86
CA ALA A 85 8.48 -10.31 -10.13
C ALA A 85 7.25 -11.18 -9.81
N ALA A 86 6.56 -10.85 -8.71
CA ALA A 86 5.33 -11.52 -8.30
C ALA A 86 4.06 -11.00 -9.03
N ALA A 87 4.18 -10.00 -9.91
CA ALA A 87 3.04 -9.34 -10.56
C ALA A 87 2.03 -10.30 -11.22
N PRO A 88 2.44 -11.37 -11.92
CA PRO A 88 1.52 -12.33 -12.52
C PRO A 88 0.58 -13.04 -11.54
N THR A 89 0.87 -13.03 -10.24
CA THR A 89 0.04 -13.65 -9.20
C THR A 89 -1.12 -12.75 -8.74
N PHE A 90 -1.11 -11.48 -9.14
CA PHE A 90 -2.12 -10.48 -8.74
C PHE A 90 -3.01 -10.08 -9.92
N ALA A 91 -4.24 -9.65 -9.62
CA ALA A 91 -5.05 -8.97 -10.61
C ALA A 91 -4.39 -7.63 -11.01
N PRO A 92 -4.33 -7.25 -12.30
CA PRO A 92 -3.58 -6.07 -12.76
C PRO A 92 -3.94 -4.77 -12.04
N GLY A 93 -5.22 -4.57 -11.71
CA GLY A 93 -5.70 -3.38 -11.00
C GLY A 93 -5.21 -3.25 -9.55
N ARG A 94 -4.72 -4.33 -8.92
CA ARG A 94 -4.22 -4.28 -7.54
C ARG A 94 -2.87 -3.60 -7.40
N LEU A 95 -2.09 -3.58 -8.48
CA LEU A 95 -0.78 -2.95 -8.56
C LEU A 95 -0.82 -1.53 -9.14
N ALA A 96 -2.00 -1.04 -9.52
CA ALA A 96 -2.15 0.34 -9.95
C ALA A 96 -1.77 1.28 -8.80
N ARG A 97 -0.90 2.26 -9.10
CA ARG A 97 -0.58 3.33 -8.16
C ARG A 97 -1.81 4.23 -8.03
N VAL A 98 -2.32 4.34 -6.82
CA VAL A 98 -3.45 5.20 -6.47
C VAL A 98 -2.89 6.49 -5.90
N LYS A 99 -3.14 7.61 -6.55
CA LYS A 99 -2.87 8.94 -5.99
C LYS A 99 -4.20 9.50 -5.49
N GLN A 100 -4.29 9.71 -4.18
CA GLN A 100 -5.46 10.36 -3.58
C GLN A 100 -5.23 11.87 -3.60
N GLU A 101 -5.85 12.56 -4.56
CA GLU A 101 -5.80 14.01 -4.61
C GLU A 101 -6.98 14.58 -3.82
N HIS A 102 -6.65 15.20 -2.68
CA HIS A 102 -7.60 16.03 -1.95
C HIS A 102 -7.67 17.38 -2.65
N SER A 103 -8.68 17.58 -3.50
CA SER A 103 -8.93 18.91 -4.07
C SER A 103 -9.28 19.90 -2.95
N ALA A 104 -8.96 21.18 -3.15
CA ALA A 104 -9.27 22.26 -2.19
C ALA A 104 -10.78 22.41 -1.88
N ARG A 105 -11.66 21.74 -2.64
CA ARG A 105 -13.13 21.72 -2.44
C ARG A 105 -13.63 20.49 -1.68
N GLY A 106 -12.74 19.64 -1.15
CA GLY A 106 -13.12 18.46 -0.37
C GLY A 106 -13.63 17.28 -1.20
N HIS A 107 -13.56 17.35 -2.54
CA HIS A 107 -13.76 16.19 -3.40
C HIS A 107 -12.47 15.38 -3.42
N HIS A 108 -12.59 14.09 -3.10
CA HIS A 108 -11.51 13.12 -3.22
C HIS A 108 -11.53 12.61 -4.66
N GLU A 109 -10.51 12.96 -5.44
CA GLU A 109 -10.32 12.37 -6.75
C GLU A 109 -9.16 11.38 -6.67
N ASN A 110 -9.44 10.11 -6.98
CA ASN A 110 -8.38 9.11 -7.10
C ASN A 110 -7.96 9.10 -8.56
N SER A 111 -6.69 9.43 -8.83
CA SER A 111 -6.08 9.09 -10.11
C SER A 111 -5.29 7.79 -9.96
N GLU A 112 -5.40 6.93 -10.97
CA GLU A 112 -4.72 5.63 -10.98
C GLU A 112 -3.72 5.60 -12.14
N THR A 113 -2.48 5.22 -11.84
CA THR A 113 -1.46 4.93 -12.84
C THR A 113 -1.28 3.41 -12.90
N PRO A 114 -1.54 2.76 -14.05
CA PRO A 114 -1.43 1.31 -14.17
C PRO A 114 -0.01 0.80 -13.87
N PHE A 115 0.09 -0.46 -13.46
CA PHE A 115 1.36 -1.18 -13.51
C PHE A 115 1.63 -1.63 -14.96
N PRO A 116 2.87 -1.56 -15.47
CA PRO A 116 4.10 -1.14 -14.79
C PRO A 116 4.44 0.36 -14.91
N ASP A 117 3.55 1.20 -15.44
CA ASP A 117 3.85 2.59 -15.86
C ASP A 117 4.41 3.52 -14.76
N TRP A 118 4.15 3.23 -13.48
CA TRP A 118 4.67 4.02 -12.36
C TRP A 118 6.05 3.57 -11.85
N LEU A 119 6.57 2.43 -12.32
CA LEU A 119 7.86 1.91 -11.86
C LEU A 119 9.01 2.78 -12.35
N PRO A 120 10.03 3.03 -11.51
CA PRO A 120 11.29 3.58 -11.98
C PRO A 120 11.97 2.66 -13.00
N ALA A 121 12.77 3.27 -13.88
CA ALA A 121 13.64 2.52 -14.77
C ALA A 121 14.59 1.61 -13.99
N GLY A 122 14.85 0.40 -14.50
CA GLY A 122 15.71 -0.59 -13.86
C GLY A 122 14.98 -1.59 -12.97
N VAL A 123 13.79 -1.26 -12.46
CA VAL A 123 13.08 -2.14 -11.51
C VAL A 123 12.54 -3.40 -12.18
N LEU A 124 12.13 -3.32 -13.46
CA LEU A 124 11.68 -4.50 -14.21
C LEU A 124 12.86 -5.44 -14.51
N GLU A 125 14.03 -4.88 -14.80
CA GLU A 125 15.27 -5.62 -15.02
C GLU A 125 15.72 -6.31 -13.72
N GLU A 126 15.66 -5.62 -12.58
CA GLU A 126 15.92 -6.22 -11.26
C GLU A 126 14.92 -7.35 -10.96
N ALA A 127 13.64 -7.13 -11.23
CA ALA A 127 12.59 -8.12 -11.02
C ALA A 127 12.80 -9.39 -11.86
N ALA A 128 13.29 -9.25 -13.08
CA ALA A 128 13.57 -10.38 -13.97
C ALA A 128 14.67 -11.32 -13.44
N LEU A 129 15.51 -10.86 -12.51
CA LEU A 129 16.55 -11.65 -11.87
C LEU A 129 16.07 -12.39 -10.61
N LEU A 130 14.85 -12.13 -10.15
CA LEU A 130 14.30 -12.73 -8.94
C LEU A 130 13.50 -14.00 -9.25
N ASP A 131 13.62 -14.98 -8.35
CA ASP A 131 12.69 -16.11 -8.33
C ASP A 131 11.29 -15.61 -7.90
N PRO A 132 10.22 -15.84 -8.70
CA PRO A 132 8.89 -15.33 -8.39
C PRO A 132 8.31 -15.83 -7.06
N GLN A 133 8.66 -17.05 -6.64
CA GLN A 133 8.17 -17.62 -5.38
C GLN A 133 8.87 -17.00 -4.18
N ALA A 134 10.19 -16.81 -4.25
CA ALA A 134 10.98 -16.09 -3.25
C ALA A 134 10.57 -14.61 -3.18
N ALA A 135 10.29 -13.99 -4.33
CA ALA A 135 9.80 -12.62 -4.41
C ALA A 135 8.43 -12.47 -3.71
N LEU A 136 7.49 -13.38 -3.95
CA LEU A 136 6.21 -13.41 -3.25
C LEU A 136 6.39 -13.60 -1.74
N ALA A 137 7.28 -14.51 -1.32
CA ALA A 137 7.58 -14.73 0.09
C ALA A 137 8.18 -13.48 0.77
N ALA A 138 8.96 -12.68 0.04
CA ALA A 138 9.54 -11.42 0.52
C ALA A 138 8.51 -10.31 0.77
N LEU A 139 7.33 -10.37 0.12
CA LEU A 139 6.22 -9.45 0.40
C LEU A 139 5.58 -9.74 1.76
N GLY A 140 5.74 -10.95 2.28
CA GLY A 140 5.34 -11.35 3.63
C GLY A 140 4.63 -12.71 3.63
N PRO A 141 4.82 -13.54 4.68
CA PRO A 141 4.29 -14.91 4.72
C PRO A 141 2.75 -14.96 4.76
N THR A 142 2.10 -13.85 5.09
CA THR A 142 0.64 -13.72 5.18
C THR A 142 0.02 -13.11 3.92
N PHE A 143 0.82 -12.89 2.86
CA PHE A 143 0.31 -12.64 1.51
C PHE A 143 -0.38 -13.89 0.98
N VAL A 144 -1.61 -14.09 1.42
CA VAL A 144 -2.52 -14.98 0.74
C VAL A 144 -2.96 -14.22 -0.51
N THR A 145 -2.37 -14.55 -1.66
CA THR A 145 -2.99 -14.27 -2.95
C THR A 145 -4.31 -15.01 -2.93
N ASN A 146 -5.38 -14.38 -2.43
CA ASN A 146 -6.69 -15.03 -2.46
C ASN A 146 -7.01 -15.30 -3.94
N PRO A 147 -7.02 -16.55 -4.41
CA PRO A 147 -7.37 -16.86 -5.78
C PRO A 147 -8.88 -16.75 -5.85
N GLY A 148 -9.39 -15.60 -6.27
CA GLY A 148 -10.80 -15.43 -6.59
C GLY A 148 -11.52 -14.40 -5.74
N GLN A 149 -11.73 -13.23 -6.33
CA GLN A 149 -13.08 -12.72 -6.42
C GLN A 149 -13.28 -12.09 -7.79
N ARG A 150 -13.71 -12.92 -8.75
CA ARG A 150 -14.60 -12.43 -9.80
C ARG A 150 -15.85 -11.96 -9.07
N SER A 151 -16.02 -10.66 -8.86
CA SER A 151 -17.37 -10.13 -8.71
C SER A 151 -17.96 -10.17 -10.12
N VAL A 152 -18.61 -11.30 -10.43
CA VAL A 152 -19.72 -11.29 -11.37
C VAL A 152 -20.66 -10.19 -10.87
N ARG A 153 -20.95 -9.21 -11.72
CA ARG A 153 -22.16 -8.42 -11.57
C ARG A 153 -23.09 -8.95 -12.64
N GLU A 154 -24.14 -9.62 -12.16
CA GLU A 154 -25.39 -9.84 -12.89
C GLU A 154 -25.99 -8.50 -13.34
#